data_AF-A0A562JB33-F1
#
_entry.id   AF-A0A562JB33-F1
#
_cell.length_a   1.000
_cell.length_b   1.000
_cell.length_c   1.000
_cell.angle_alpha   90.00
_cell.angle_beta   90.00
_cell.angle_gamma   90.00
#
_symmetry.space_group_name_H-M   'P 1'
#
loop_
_entity.id
_entity.type
_entity.pdbx_description
1 polymer ?
#
loop_
_entity_poly.entity_id
_entity_poly.type
_entity_poly.pdbx_seq_one_letter_code
_entity_poly.pdbx_strand_id
1 'polypeptide(L)'
;MKDINSNMKTLMEILESRELRAKKQIELLTRYPYTLISFTLNTPGPIKSSGLYTNIHKAGIQHLMKVLQDMDVNIVHMETIEKNTGREGFISVDLDPYQAKKIAAEIEDTHDLGRIFDIDVFDQLHNQLNRASIQLKPRKCLLCDEEALVCMKMKTHTYEELIEKVEEIGNSYFSPTSKEKKENFKSKISMSERVYQRIKSDILENKLKPGEKLVEENLANEFNVSRTPVREALKQLDQDGLITYYPRRGSVVSQISMKDAQELYEIREVLEGLAIRRICMEINSHNIKILETIITNMDKAIESNDYSTMEKLHRDWTEATLEMTNNELLKSYLLSVTKNLGRLRKISLYRPVQSIDAYKETKDIYNAIANNDPDESERLAKLHVKNARKRFEKNLLEL
;
A
#
# COMPACT_ATOMS: atom_id res chain seq x y z
N MET A 1 -2.72 38.11 7.79
CA MET A 1 -3.59 37.85 6.61
C MET A 1 -3.27 36.55 5.87
N LYS A 2 -1.99 36.13 5.71
CA LYS A 2 -1.66 34.83 5.08
C LYS A 2 -2.09 33.60 5.92
N ASP A 3 -1.95 33.64 7.25
CA ASP A 3 -2.33 32.50 8.11
C ASP A 3 -3.85 32.30 8.26
N ILE A 4 -4.63 33.38 8.19
CA ILE A 4 -6.10 33.30 8.24
C ILE A 4 -6.64 32.63 6.97
N ASN A 5 -6.10 32.98 5.80
CA ASN A 5 -6.48 32.36 4.52
C ASN A 5 -6.06 30.88 4.43
N SER A 6 -4.92 30.49 5.01
CA SER A 6 -4.48 29.09 5.09
C SER A 6 -5.39 28.24 5.99
N ASN A 7 -5.76 28.79 7.15
CA ASN A 7 -6.67 28.12 8.10
C ASN A 7 -8.11 28.04 7.58
N MET A 8 -8.61 29.06 6.87
CA MET A 8 -9.93 29.00 6.24
C MET A 8 -9.98 28.02 5.08
N LYS A 9 -8.92 27.94 4.27
CA LYS A 9 -8.80 26.95 3.18
C LYS A 9 -8.78 25.52 3.72
N THR A 10 -7.98 25.28 4.76
CA THR A 10 -7.92 24.01 5.50
C THR A 10 -9.28 23.59 6.07
N LEU A 11 -10.01 24.53 6.68
CA LEU A 11 -11.32 24.25 7.25
C LEU A 11 -12.34 23.88 6.16
N MET A 12 -12.34 24.57 5.03
CA MET A 12 -13.23 24.26 3.91
C MET A 12 -12.91 22.89 3.29
N GLU A 13 -11.63 22.52 3.14
CA GLU A 13 -11.22 21.20 2.66
C GLU A 13 -11.68 20.07 3.60
N ILE A 14 -11.63 20.29 4.92
CA ILE A 14 -12.14 19.33 5.93
C ILE A 14 -13.67 19.20 5.85
N LEU A 15 -14.39 20.32 5.69
CA LEU A 15 -15.85 20.31 5.57
C LEU A 15 -16.30 19.65 4.26
N GLU A 16 -15.66 19.97 3.14
CA GLU A 16 -15.93 19.34 1.84
C GLU A 16 -15.63 17.84 1.88
N SER A 17 -14.53 17.43 2.51
CA SER A 17 -14.20 16.01 2.69
C SER A 17 -15.26 15.26 3.52
N ARG A 18 -15.82 15.91 4.56
CA ARG A 18 -16.94 15.37 5.34
C ARG A 18 -18.21 15.22 4.50
N GLU A 19 -18.54 16.20 3.67
CA GLU A 19 -19.70 16.11 2.77
C GLU A 19 -19.53 15.01 1.72
N LEU A 20 -18.34 14.90 1.12
CA LEU A 20 -18.04 13.83 0.16
C LEU A 20 -18.11 12.45 0.82
N ARG A 21 -17.65 12.32 2.07
CA ARG A 21 -17.80 11.07 2.85
C ARG A 21 -19.27 10.73 3.08
N ALA A 22 -20.08 11.70 3.51
CA ALA A 22 -21.51 11.48 3.72
C ALA A 22 -22.21 11.06 2.42
N LYS A 23 -21.90 11.70 1.29
CA LYS A 23 -22.40 11.29 -0.04
C LYS A 23 -22.00 9.85 -0.38
N LYS A 24 -20.74 9.48 -0.10
CA LYS A 24 -20.24 8.14 -0.36
C LYS A 24 -20.89 7.07 0.52
N GLN A 25 -21.11 7.38 1.80
CA GLN A 25 -21.85 6.51 2.73
C GLN A 25 -23.27 6.25 2.21
N ILE A 26 -23.98 7.30 1.75
CA ILE A 26 -25.33 7.18 1.17
C ILE A 26 -25.30 6.35 -0.12
N GLU A 27 -24.34 6.60 -1.01
CA GLU A 27 -24.17 5.82 -2.25
C GLU A 27 -24.00 4.33 -1.95
N LEU A 28 -23.12 3.99 -1.00
CA LEU A 28 -22.83 2.60 -0.63
C LEU A 28 -24.00 1.91 0.04
N LEU A 29 -24.69 2.58 0.96
CA LEU A 29 -25.88 2.03 1.61
C LEU A 29 -27.03 1.81 0.62
N THR A 30 -27.15 2.69 -0.39
CA THR A 30 -28.14 2.53 -1.47
C THR A 30 -27.79 1.35 -2.39
N ARG A 31 -26.51 1.18 -2.72
CA ARG A 31 -26.02 0.14 -3.63
C ARG A 31 -25.95 -1.24 -2.96
N TYR A 32 -25.59 -1.28 -1.69
CA TYR A 32 -25.46 -2.46 -0.87
C TYR A 32 -26.28 -2.23 0.40
N PRO A 33 -27.56 -2.68 0.43
CA PRO A 33 -28.47 -2.45 1.55
C PRO A 33 -28.16 -3.37 2.75
N TYR A 34 -26.91 -3.32 3.19
CA TYR A 34 -26.32 -4.05 4.29
C TYR A 34 -25.72 -3.06 5.30
N THR A 35 -25.31 -3.55 6.46
CA THR A 35 -24.63 -2.71 7.46
C THR A 35 -23.35 -2.14 6.88
N LEU A 36 -23.18 -0.82 6.97
CA LEU A 36 -21.97 -0.14 6.51
C LEU A 36 -21.09 0.23 7.71
N ILE A 37 -19.84 -0.19 7.65
CA ILE A 37 -18.78 0.26 8.55
C ILE A 37 -17.93 1.29 7.81
N SER A 38 -17.85 2.50 8.33
CA SER A 38 -17.05 3.62 7.83
C SER A 38 -15.89 3.84 8.79
N PHE A 39 -14.66 3.63 8.31
CA PHE A 39 -13.44 3.72 9.10
C PHE A 39 -12.63 4.95 8.69
N THR A 40 -12.32 5.82 9.64
CA THR A 40 -11.40 6.94 9.45
C THR A 40 -10.45 7.04 10.64
N LEU A 41 -9.60 8.07 10.66
CA LEU A 41 -8.75 8.38 11.82
C LEU A 41 -9.21 9.68 12.49
N ASN A 42 -9.45 9.59 13.80
CA ASN A 42 -9.73 10.72 14.66
C ASN A 42 -8.43 11.48 14.98
N THR A 43 -7.92 12.17 13.96
CA THR A 43 -6.68 12.95 14.01
C THR A 43 -7.01 14.41 13.71
N PRO A 44 -6.45 15.36 14.46
CA PRO A 44 -6.68 16.76 14.21
C PRO A 44 -5.75 17.23 13.06
N GLY A 45 -6.32 17.89 12.03
CA GLY A 45 -5.52 18.62 11.04
C GLY A 45 -5.72 18.43 9.56
N PRO A 46 -5.18 19.36 8.73
CA PRO A 46 -5.22 19.29 7.26
C PRO A 46 -4.32 18.21 6.66
N ILE A 47 -3.14 17.96 7.24
CA ILE A 47 -2.10 17.12 6.61
C ILE A 47 -2.07 15.77 7.30
N LYS A 48 -2.88 14.83 6.79
CA LYS A 48 -2.94 13.44 7.27
C LYS A 48 -2.25 12.45 6.30
N SER A 49 -1.42 12.98 5.41
CA SER A 49 -0.74 12.23 4.33
C SER A 49 0.73 11.91 4.64
N SER A 50 1.12 11.82 5.92
CA SER A 50 2.40 11.22 6.28
C SER A 50 2.30 9.69 6.24
N GLY A 51 3.43 9.01 6.01
CA GLY A 51 3.47 7.54 5.99
C GLY A 51 2.95 6.89 7.28
N LEU A 52 3.06 7.60 8.42
CA LEU A 52 2.59 7.13 9.72
C LEU A 52 1.06 6.97 9.77
N TYR A 53 0.30 8.01 9.41
CA TYR A 53 -1.17 7.97 9.42
C TYR A 53 -1.70 6.90 8.45
N THR A 54 -1.06 6.75 7.30
CA THR A 54 -1.36 5.67 6.35
C THR A 54 -1.16 4.30 6.98
N ASN A 55 -0.07 4.10 7.72
CA ASN A 55 0.21 2.84 8.41
C ASN A 55 -0.77 2.58 9.57
N ILE A 56 -1.13 3.60 10.34
CA ILE A 56 -2.15 3.51 11.41
C ILE A 56 -3.49 3.08 10.81
N HIS A 57 -3.93 3.71 9.72
CA HIS A 57 -5.18 3.36 9.05
C HIS A 57 -5.15 1.92 8.50
N LYS A 58 -4.04 1.54 7.84
CA LYS A 58 -3.87 0.16 7.33
C LYS A 58 -3.93 -0.87 8.46
N ALA A 59 -3.26 -0.61 9.59
CA ALA A 59 -3.28 -1.49 10.76
C ALA A 59 -4.71 -1.64 11.33
N GLY A 60 -5.46 -0.54 11.42
CA GLY A 60 -6.85 -0.57 11.91
C GLY A 60 -7.80 -1.33 10.98
N ILE A 61 -7.76 -1.07 9.68
CA ILE A 61 -8.54 -1.83 8.68
C ILE A 61 -8.18 -3.31 8.72
N GLN A 62 -6.89 -3.65 8.76
CA GLN A 62 -6.45 -5.05 8.85
C GLN A 62 -6.98 -5.73 10.11
N HIS A 63 -6.98 -5.03 11.25
CA HIS A 63 -7.53 -5.57 12.49
C HIS A 63 -9.04 -5.77 12.41
N LEU A 64 -9.79 -4.77 11.92
CA LEU A 64 -11.24 -4.86 11.72
C LEU A 64 -11.62 -6.02 10.79
N MET A 65 -10.96 -6.13 9.64
CA MET A 65 -11.16 -7.22 8.68
C MET A 65 -10.92 -8.58 9.33
N LYS A 66 -9.86 -8.69 10.13
CA LYS A 66 -9.56 -9.93 10.84
C LYS A 66 -10.67 -10.30 11.83
N VAL A 67 -11.18 -9.35 12.62
CA VAL A 67 -12.26 -9.61 13.57
C VAL A 67 -13.53 -10.07 12.84
N LEU A 68 -13.89 -9.43 11.74
CA LEU A 68 -15.03 -9.82 10.91
C LEU A 68 -14.86 -11.23 10.34
N GLN A 69 -13.66 -11.56 9.84
CA GLN A 69 -13.33 -12.90 9.33
C GLN A 69 -13.34 -13.98 10.41
N ASP A 70 -12.79 -13.69 11.60
CA ASP A 70 -12.79 -14.63 12.73
C ASP A 70 -14.21 -14.94 13.23
N MET A 71 -15.16 -14.04 12.96
CA MET A 71 -16.59 -14.21 13.23
C MET A 71 -17.39 -14.79 12.05
N ASP A 72 -16.71 -15.17 10.95
CA ASP A 72 -17.31 -15.68 9.71
C ASP A 72 -18.35 -14.72 9.10
N VAL A 73 -18.12 -13.41 9.24
CA VAL A 73 -19.00 -12.37 8.69
C VAL A 73 -18.76 -12.23 7.18
N ASN A 74 -19.82 -12.33 6.40
CA ASN A 74 -19.76 -12.12 4.96
C ASN A 74 -19.56 -10.63 4.63
N ILE A 75 -18.49 -10.33 3.89
CA ILE A 75 -18.16 -8.98 3.44
C ILE A 75 -18.66 -8.80 2.01
N VAL A 76 -19.71 -7.99 1.87
CA VAL A 76 -20.41 -7.77 0.59
C VAL A 76 -19.63 -6.82 -0.31
N HIS A 77 -19.05 -5.78 0.28
CA HIS A 77 -18.26 -4.80 -0.44
C HIS A 77 -17.20 -4.19 0.47
N MET A 78 -16.05 -3.86 -0.11
CA MET A 78 -15.01 -3.13 0.57
C MET A 78 -14.30 -2.21 -0.42
N GLU A 79 -14.06 -0.98 0.01
CA GLU A 79 -13.19 -0.06 -0.71
C GLU A 79 -12.45 0.87 0.27
N THR A 80 -11.39 1.50 -0.22
CA THR A 80 -10.66 2.53 0.53
C THR A 80 -10.32 3.66 -0.40
N ILE A 81 -10.59 4.88 0.04
CA ILE A 81 -10.34 6.11 -0.71
C ILE A 81 -9.14 6.83 -0.09
N GLU A 82 -8.18 7.17 -0.92
CA GLU A 82 -7.06 8.04 -0.56
C GLU A 82 -7.47 9.50 -0.73
N LYS A 83 -7.33 10.31 0.33
CA LYS A 83 -7.59 11.75 0.29
C LYS A 83 -6.43 12.49 0.97
N ASN A 84 -6.23 13.76 0.59
CA ASN A 84 -5.29 14.66 1.28
C ASN A 84 -5.65 14.83 2.76
N THR A 85 -6.93 14.74 3.09
CA THR A 85 -7.47 14.76 4.45
C THR A 85 -7.44 13.38 5.14
N GLY A 86 -6.65 12.43 4.65
CA GLY A 86 -6.49 11.08 5.21
C GLY A 86 -7.31 9.99 4.51
N ARG A 87 -6.86 8.74 4.66
CA ARG A 87 -7.57 7.54 4.15
C ARG A 87 -8.94 7.37 4.81
N GLU A 88 -9.89 6.92 4.00
CA GLU A 88 -11.22 6.52 4.44
C GLU A 88 -11.53 5.11 3.92
N GLY A 89 -11.86 4.19 4.82
CA GLY A 89 -12.27 2.83 4.49
C GLY A 89 -13.78 2.65 4.63
N PHE A 90 -14.37 1.89 3.70
CA PHE A 90 -15.80 1.56 3.72
C PHE A 90 -15.97 0.05 3.55
N ILE A 91 -16.76 -0.57 4.41
CA ILE A 91 -16.99 -2.02 4.42
C ILE A 91 -18.48 -2.30 4.61
N SER A 92 -19.13 -2.84 3.59
CA SER A 92 -20.51 -3.33 3.68
C SER A 92 -20.51 -4.80 4.09
N VAL A 93 -21.17 -5.13 5.19
CA VAL A 93 -21.15 -6.45 5.81
C VAL A 93 -22.55 -6.98 6.07
N ASP A 94 -22.73 -8.28 5.88
CA ASP A 94 -23.95 -9.00 6.25
C ASP A 94 -23.90 -9.36 7.75
N LEU A 95 -24.07 -8.33 8.58
CA LEU A 95 -24.04 -8.42 10.04
C LEU A 95 -25.07 -7.46 10.62
N ASP A 96 -25.68 -7.81 11.74
CA ASP A 96 -26.56 -6.91 12.48
C ASP A 96 -25.84 -5.58 12.83
N PRO A 97 -26.44 -4.39 12.56
CA PRO A 97 -25.81 -3.10 12.82
C PRO A 97 -25.35 -2.91 14.27
N TYR A 98 -26.12 -3.42 15.25
CA TYR A 98 -25.77 -3.29 16.66
C TYR A 98 -24.58 -4.19 17.03
N GLN A 99 -24.49 -5.39 16.47
CA GLN A 99 -23.32 -6.25 16.59
C GLN A 99 -22.08 -5.62 15.95
N ALA A 100 -22.21 -5.10 14.73
CA ALA A 100 -21.13 -4.36 14.07
C ALA A 100 -20.66 -3.15 14.92
N LYS A 101 -21.58 -2.42 15.55
CA LYS A 101 -21.22 -1.29 16.42
C LYS A 101 -20.52 -1.74 17.71
N LYS A 102 -20.89 -2.89 18.28
CA LYS A 102 -20.16 -3.48 19.42
C LYS A 102 -18.73 -3.83 19.05
N ILE A 103 -18.52 -4.48 17.90
CA ILE A 103 -17.18 -4.80 17.37
C ILE A 103 -16.36 -3.53 17.19
N ALA A 104 -16.93 -2.52 16.52
CA ALA A 104 -16.29 -1.23 16.32
C ALA A 104 -15.83 -0.60 17.66
N ALA A 105 -16.72 -0.55 18.65
CA ALA A 105 -16.42 0.02 19.95
C ALA A 105 -15.36 -0.77 20.74
N GLU A 106 -15.39 -2.11 20.65
CA GLU A 106 -14.40 -2.98 21.28
C GLU A 106 -13.00 -2.76 20.69
N ILE A 107 -12.89 -2.64 19.37
CA ILE A 107 -11.63 -2.32 18.70
C ILE A 107 -11.10 -0.95 19.13
N GLU A 108 -11.97 0.07 19.21
CA GLU A 108 -11.59 1.41 19.70
C GLU A 108 -11.08 1.39 21.15
N ASP A 109 -11.56 0.44 21.95
CA ASP A 109 -11.24 0.34 23.38
C ASP A 109 -10.03 -0.54 23.70
N THR A 110 -9.77 -1.56 22.89
CA THR A 110 -8.79 -2.60 23.20
C THR A 110 -7.53 -2.55 22.34
N HIS A 111 -7.62 -1.98 21.13
CA HIS A 111 -6.45 -1.91 20.24
C HIS A 111 -5.47 -0.83 20.71
N ASP A 112 -4.16 -1.07 20.60
CA ASP A 112 -3.11 -0.12 21.00
C ASP A 112 -3.23 1.24 20.26
N LEU A 113 -3.68 1.19 19.02
CA LEU A 113 -4.02 2.37 18.19
C LEU A 113 -5.50 2.77 18.25
N GLY A 114 -6.33 2.07 19.04
CA GLY A 114 -7.79 2.18 19.07
C GLY A 114 -8.28 3.59 19.40
N ARG A 115 -7.52 4.32 20.23
CA ARG A 115 -7.81 5.74 20.57
C ARG A 115 -7.65 6.70 19.39
N ILE A 116 -7.04 6.28 18.29
CA ILE A 116 -6.86 7.05 17.06
C ILE A 116 -7.91 6.67 16.00
N PHE A 117 -8.44 5.45 16.04
CA PHE A 117 -9.42 4.98 15.05
C PHE A 117 -10.76 5.68 15.21
N ASP A 118 -11.50 5.86 14.12
CA ASP A 118 -12.85 6.40 14.13
C ASP A 118 -13.73 5.44 13.33
N ILE A 119 -14.51 4.60 14.04
CA ILE A 119 -15.26 3.50 13.44
C ILE A 119 -16.76 3.75 13.57
N ASP A 120 -17.32 4.29 12.51
CA ASP A 120 -18.75 4.55 12.38
C ASP A 120 -19.48 3.35 11.77
N VAL A 121 -20.69 3.11 12.25
CA VAL A 121 -21.54 2.02 11.77
C VAL A 121 -22.91 2.59 11.44
N PHE A 122 -23.41 2.26 10.26
CA PHE A 122 -24.70 2.70 9.76
C PHE A 122 -25.61 1.49 9.52
N ASP A 123 -26.88 1.63 9.87
CA ASP A 123 -27.91 0.67 9.54
C ASP A 123 -28.40 0.81 8.09
N GLN A 124 -29.26 -0.11 7.68
CA GLN A 124 -29.87 -0.17 6.35
C GLN A 124 -30.81 1.02 6.06
N LEU A 125 -31.23 1.76 7.09
CA LEU A 125 -32.05 2.96 6.98
C LEU A 125 -31.20 4.24 6.96
N HIS A 126 -29.88 4.09 6.82
CA HIS A 126 -28.88 5.17 6.78
C HIS A 126 -28.68 5.90 8.12
N ASN A 127 -29.14 5.33 9.24
CA ASN A 127 -28.89 5.90 10.56
C ASN A 127 -27.52 5.48 11.09
N GLN A 128 -26.76 6.44 11.60
CA GLN A 128 -25.51 6.17 12.31
C GLN A 128 -25.79 5.68 13.73
N LEU A 129 -25.24 4.53 14.10
CA LEU A 129 -25.32 4.01 15.46
C LEU A 129 -24.30 4.68 16.37
N ASN A 130 -24.77 5.11 17.54
CA ASN A 130 -23.93 5.72 18.57
C ASN A 130 -23.72 4.75 19.75
N ARG A 131 -22.69 5.01 20.58
CA ARG A 131 -22.36 4.14 21.73
C ARG A 131 -23.49 4.06 22.76
N ALA A 132 -24.25 5.14 22.94
CA ALA A 132 -25.39 5.18 23.86
C ALA A 132 -26.52 4.24 23.44
N SER A 133 -26.78 4.09 22.13
CA SER A 133 -27.81 3.21 21.59
C SER A 133 -27.60 1.73 21.88
N ILE A 134 -26.38 1.34 22.28
CA ILE A 134 -26.00 -0.02 22.68
C ILE A 134 -25.50 -0.11 24.13
N GLN A 135 -25.82 0.89 24.96
CA GLN A 135 -25.46 0.92 26.39
C GLN A 135 -23.95 0.85 26.67
N LEU A 136 -23.12 1.30 25.72
CA LEU A 136 -21.68 1.39 25.92
C LEU A 136 -21.27 2.75 26.50
N LYS A 137 -20.20 2.73 27.30
CA LYS A 137 -19.61 3.94 27.87
C LYS A 137 -19.11 4.89 26.77
N PRO A 138 -19.15 6.21 27.00
CA PRO A 138 -18.56 7.20 26.11
C PRO A 138 -17.07 6.92 25.86
N ARG A 139 -16.59 7.35 24.71
CA ARG A 139 -15.19 7.23 24.34
C ARG A 139 -14.33 8.14 25.22
N LYS A 140 -13.20 7.61 25.67
CA LYS A 140 -12.18 8.36 26.42
C LYS A 140 -11.36 9.26 25.51
N CYS A 141 -10.89 10.38 26.06
CA CYS A 141 -10.00 11.31 25.37
C CYS A 141 -8.68 10.63 24.99
N LEU A 142 -8.02 11.15 23.96
CA LEU A 142 -6.73 10.65 23.49
C LEU A 142 -5.60 10.94 24.50
N LEU A 143 -5.69 12.09 25.17
CA LEU A 143 -4.65 12.61 26.07
C LEU A 143 -4.92 12.31 27.55
N CYS A 144 -6.19 12.18 27.94
CA CYS A 144 -6.59 11.89 29.30
C CYS A 144 -7.68 10.82 29.36
N ASP A 145 -7.86 10.20 30.52
CA ASP A 145 -8.88 9.15 30.71
C ASP A 145 -10.32 9.68 30.85
N GLU A 146 -10.51 11.01 30.79
CA GLU A 146 -11.82 11.68 30.80
C GLU A 146 -12.58 11.47 29.47
N GLU A 147 -13.88 11.80 29.47
CA GLU A 147 -14.71 11.68 28.26
C GLU A 147 -14.28 12.64 27.15
N ALA A 148 -14.05 12.12 25.94
CA ALA A 148 -13.54 12.89 24.80
C ALA A 148 -14.44 14.09 24.45
N LEU A 149 -15.76 13.94 24.58
CA LEU A 149 -16.73 15.01 24.31
C LEU A 149 -16.61 16.16 25.32
N VAL A 150 -16.29 15.85 26.58
CA VAL A 150 -16.09 16.86 27.64
C VAL A 150 -14.81 17.63 27.34
N CYS A 151 -13.70 16.94 27.06
CA CYS A 151 -12.43 17.58 26.71
C CYS A 151 -12.54 18.47 25.47
N MET A 152 -13.28 18.03 24.45
CA MET A 152 -13.51 18.80 23.23
C MET A 152 -14.32 20.08 23.50
N LYS A 153 -15.40 19.99 24.30
CA LYS A 153 -16.23 21.15 24.66
C LYS A 153 -15.47 22.16 25.51
N MET A 154 -14.68 21.66 26.46
CA MET A 154 -13.89 22.49 27.37
C MET A 154 -12.58 22.99 26.75
N LYS A 155 -12.23 22.53 25.54
CA LYS A 155 -10.94 22.77 24.88
C LYS A 155 -9.76 22.51 25.83
N THR A 156 -9.86 21.41 26.57
CA THR A 156 -8.91 21.05 27.63
C THR A 156 -7.49 20.81 27.10
N HIS A 157 -7.36 20.43 25.83
CA HIS A 157 -6.10 20.14 25.18
C HIS A 157 -5.92 20.99 23.93
N THR A 158 -4.66 21.35 23.65
CA THR A 158 -4.30 22.03 22.42
C THR A 158 -4.27 21.07 21.25
N TYR A 159 -4.24 21.64 20.06
CA TYR A 159 -4.19 20.87 18.82
C TYR A 159 -2.82 20.20 18.66
N GLU A 160 -1.76 20.89 19.07
CA GLU A 160 -0.38 20.42 19.06
C GLU A 160 -0.20 19.21 19.98
N GLU A 161 -0.72 19.27 21.21
CA GLU A 161 -0.69 18.15 22.17
C GLU A 161 -1.35 16.89 21.60
N LEU A 162 -2.47 17.07 20.89
CA LEU A 162 -3.18 15.95 20.27
C LEU A 162 -2.37 15.33 19.13
N ILE A 163 -1.70 16.12 18.29
CA ILE A 163 -0.82 15.60 17.23
C ILE A 163 0.35 14.83 17.83
N GLU A 164 1.07 15.45 18.77
CA GLU A 164 2.22 14.82 19.43
C GLU A 164 1.83 13.47 20.02
N LYS A 165 0.64 13.38 20.63
CA LYS A 165 0.16 12.12 21.20
C LYS A 165 -0.16 11.06 20.15
N VAL A 166 -0.77 11.45 19.02
CA VAL A 166 -1.01 10.50 17.91
C VAL A 166 0.31 9.98 17.38
N GLU A 167 1.29 10.85 17.17
CA GLU A 167 2.60 10.48 16.65
C GLU A 167 3.39 9.62 17.64
N GLU A 168 3.32 9.92 18.95
CA GLU A 168 3.91 9.11 20.01
C GLU A 168 3.34 7.68 20.00
N ILE A 169 2.00 7.55 20.01
CA ILE A 169 1.32 6.24 20.01
C ILE A 169 1.65 5.47 18.73
N GLY A 170 1.57 6.13 17.58
CA GLY A 170 1.87 5.52 16.28
C GLY A 170 3.33 5.06 16.17
N ASN A 171 4.28 5.94 16.47
CA ASN A 171 5.70 5.61 16.39
C ASN A 171 6.09 4.53 17.41
N SER A 172 5.54 4.57 18.62
CA SER A 172 5.74 3.50 19.62
C SER A 172 5.25 2.14 19.11
N TYR A 173 4.06 2.10 18.50
CA TYR A 173 3.50 0.89 17.92
C TYR A 173 4.36 0.32 16.78
N PHE A 174 4.91 1.18 15.91
CA PHE A 174 5.73 0.76 14.77
C PHE A 174 7.25 0.69 15.04
N SER A 175 7.71 0.99 16.26
CA SER A 175 9.14 1.02 16.60
C SER A 175 9.80 -0.38 16.60
N PRO A 176 11.09 -0.51 16.21
CA PRO A 176 11.80 -1.80 16.18
C PRO A 176 12.02 -2.44 17.57
N THR A 177 12.02 -1.63 18.64
CA THR A 177 12.31 -2.01 20.03
C THR A 177 11.12 -2.63 20.76
N SER A 178 9.91 -2.61 20.19
CA SER A 178 8.73 -3.34 20.71
C SER A 178 8.70 -4.82 20.31
N LYS A 179 9.82 -5.36 19.76
CA LYS A 179 9.99 -6.77 19.39
C LYS A 179 9.77 -7.75 20.55
N GLU A 180 9.90 -7.33 21.80
CA GLU A 180 9.74 -8.21 22.98
C GLU A 180 8.30 -8.35 23.50
N LYS A 181 7.34 -7.53 23.04
CA LYS A 181 5.90 -7.72 23.34
C LYS A 181 5.13 -8.49 22.24
N LYS A 182 5.85 -9.03 21.25
CA LYS A 182 5.28 -9.72 20.07
C LYS A 182 4.76 -11.14 20.32
N GLU A 183 4.64 -11.61 21.55
CA GLU A 183 4.12 -12.96 21.80
C GLU A 183 2.59 -13.06 21.97
N ASN A 184 1.86 -11.95 22.17
CA ASN A 184 0.43 -12.04 22.52
C ASN A 184 -0.61 -11.45 21.53
N PHE A 185 -0.21 -11.01 20.34
CA PHE A 185 -1.16 -10.62 19.29
C PHE A 185 -0.88 -11.34 17.98
N LYS A 186 -1.19 -12.65 17.93
CA LYS A 186 -1.27 -13.39 16.66
C LYS A 186 -2.45 -12.85 15.83
N SER A 187 -2.15 -11.97 14.89
CA SER A 187 -2.95 -11.82 13.67
C SER A 187 -3.05 -13.19 12.98
N LYS A 188 -4.26 -13.66 12.68
CA LYS A 188 -4.46 -14.85 11.85
C LYS A 188 -4.30 -14.42 10.39
N ILE A 189 -3.08 -14.08 10.03
CA ILE A 189 -2.58 -14.53 8.74
C ILE A 189 -2.54 -16.06 8.88
N SER A 190 -3.17 -16.81 7.98
CA SER A 190 -3.12 -18.28 8.06
C SER A 190 -1.65 -18.71 8.12
N MET A 191 -1.35 -19.82 8.79
CA MET A 191 0.03 -20.29 8.86
C MET A 191 0.60 -20.53 7.45
N SER A 192 -0.25 -20.85 6.47
CA SER A 192 0.12 -20.91 5.05
C SER A 192 0.47 -19.56 4.46
N GLU A 193 -0.34 -18.51 4.66
CA GLU A 193 -0.05 -17.18 4.14
C GLU A 193 1.23 -16.58 4.77
N ARG A 194 1.50 -16.85 6.05
CA ARG A 194 2.75 -16.42 6.70
C ARG A 194 3.97 -17.11 6.09
N VAL A 195 3.88 -18.41 5.83
CA VAL A 195 4.95 -19.17 5.17
C VAL A 195 5.13 -18.69 3.73
N TYR A 196 4.03 -18.47 3.00
CA TYR A 196 4.02 -17.92 1.64
C TYR A 196 4.74 -16.58 1.56
N GLN A 197 4.35 -15.59 2.37
CA GLN A 197 4.93 -14.25 2.33
C GLN A 197 6.43 -14.27 2.65
N ARG A 198 6.85 -15.12 3.59
CA ARG A 198 8.27 -15.22 3.94
C ARG A 198 9.10 -15.85 2.81
N ILE A 199 8.67 -17.00 2.29
CA ILE A 199 9.39 -17.67 1.19
C ILE A 199 9.40 -16.76 -0.05
N LYS A 200 8.29 -16.08 -0.35
CA LYS A 200 8.22 -15.06 -1.41
C LYS A 200 9.25 -13.97 -1.21
N SER A 201 9.35 -13.38 -0.01
CA SER A 201 10.36 -12.37 0.30
C SER A 201 11.76 -12.91 0.09
N ASP A 202 12.05 -14.12 0.59
CA ASP A 202 13.38 -14.71 0.50
C ASP A 202 13.76 -15.07 -0.96
N ILE A 203 12.80 -15.42 -1.82
CA ILE A 203 13.02 -15.56 -3.27
C ILE A 203 13.28 -14.19 -3.93
N LEU A 204 12.48 -13.16 -3.61
CA LEU A 204 12.59 -11.82 -4.19
C LEU A 204 13.86 -11.06 -3.72
N GLU A 205 14.34 -11.38 -2.53
CA GLU A 205 15.59 -10.89 -1.95
C GLU A 205 16.81 -11.73 -2.38
N ASN A 206 16.61 -12.78 -3.17
CA ASN A 206 17.65 -13.71 -3.65
C ASN A 206 18.39 -14.43 -2.50
N LYS A 207 17.75 -14.58 -1.34
CA LYS A 207 18.23 -15.45 -0.26
C LYS A 207 18.01 -16.92 -0.62
N LEU A 208 16.86 -17.23 -1.21
CA LEU A 208 16.58 -18.51 -1.86
C LEU A 208 16.93 -18.37 -3.35
N LYS A 209 17.91 -19.15 -3.81
CA LYS A 209 18.49 -19.00 -5.15
C LYS A 209 17.63 -19.68 -6.22
N PRO A 210 17.60 -19.18 -7.46
CA PRO A 210 17.01 -19.91 -8.57
C PRO A 210 17.58 -21.33 -8.71
N GLY A 211 16.71 -22.33 -8.87
CA GLY A 211 17.09 -23.74 -8.89
C GLY A 211 17.30 -24.37 -7.50
N GLU A 212 17.20 -23.60 -6.42
CA GLU A 212 17.28 -24.13 -5.06
C GLU A 212 16.04 -24.98 -4.74
N LYS A 213 16.28 -26.15 -4.13
CA LYS A 213 15.22 -27.09 -3.78
C LYS A 213 14.59 -26.71 -2.44
N LEU A 214 13.28 -26.51 -2.45
CA LEU A 214 12.46 -26.22 -1.28
C LEU A 214 11.92 -27.52 -0.68
N VAL A 215 12.53 -27.98 0.41
CA VAL A 215 12.16 -29.22 1.10
C VAL A 215 11.08 -28.90 2.15
N GLU A 216 9.87 -29.46 1.98
CA GLU A 216 8.72 -29.21 2.87
C GLU A 216 9.03 -29.44 4.35
N GLU A 217 9.81 -30.47 4.65
CA GLU A 217 10.19 -30.81 6.03
C GLU A 217 11.12 -29.78 6.66
N ASN A 218 12.11 -29.30 5.91
CA ASN A 218 13.03 -28.27 6.39
C ASN A 218 12.28 -26.96 6.64
N LEU A 219 11.40 -26.57 5.72
CA LEU A 219 10.57 -25.39 5.85
C LEU A 219 9.59 -25.54 7.03
N ALA A 220 8.95 -26.70 7.20
CA ALA A 220 8.07 -26.95 8.35
C ALA A 220 8.79 -26.74 9.69
N ASN A 221 10.03 -27.23 9.80
CA ASN A 221 10.87 -27.05 10.98
C ASN A 221 11.31 -25.58 11.16
N GLU A 222 11.77 -24.92 10.10
CA GLU A 222 12.20 -23.50 10.14
C GLU A 222 11.07 -22.56 10.57
N PHE A 223 9.87 -22.80 10.05
CA PHE A 223 8.69 -21.99 10.35
C PHE A 223 7.95 -22.42 11.61
N ASN A 224 8.37 -23.51 12.25
CA ASN A 224 7.71 -24.15 13.40
C ASN A 224 6.21 -24.43 13.16
N VAL A 225 5.92 -25.12 12.06
CA VAL A 225 4.56 -25.46 11.60
C VAL A 225 4.48 -26.92 11.13
N SER A 226 3.27 -27.45 10.94
CA SER A 226 3.08 -28.72 10.26
C SER A 226 3.35 -28.60 8.75
N ARG A 227 3.48 -29.72 8.03
CA ARG A 227 3.74 -29.72 6.58
C ARG A 227 2.58 -29.17 5.74
N THR A 228 1.34 -29.18 6.26
CA THR A 228 0.14 -28.72 5.56
C THR A 228 0.21 -27.24 5.14
N PRO A 229 0.44 -26.27 6.04
CA PRO A 229 0.57 -24.86 5.65
C PRO A 229 1.74 -24.59 4.72
N VAL A 230 2.83 -25.37 4.82
CA VAL A 230 3.97 -25.28 3.90
C VAL A 230 3.56 -25.72 2.50
N ARG A 231 2.83 -26.83 2.37
CA ARG A 231 2.31 -27.30 1.07
C ARG A 231 1.38 -26.30 0.40
N GLU A 232 0.47 -25.71 1.17
CA GLU A 232 -0.44 -24.67 0.67
C GLU A 232 0.34 -23.45 0.17
N ALA A 233 1.32 -22.99 0.96
CA ALA A 233 2.20 -21.89 0.58
C ALA A 233 2.99 -22.19 -0.71
N LEU A 234 3.58 -23.39 -0.80
CA LEU A 234 4.32 -23.82 -1.99
C LEU A 234 3.42 -23.95 -3.22
N LYS A 235 2.18 -24.42 -3.06
CA LYS A 235 1.20 -24.47 -4.15
C LYS A 235 0.86 -23.07 -4.67
N GLN A 236 0.68 -22.10 -3.78
CA GLN A 236 0.42 -20.71 -4.16
C GLN A 236 1.65 -20.06 -4.83
N LEU A 237 2.86 -20.35 -4.33
CA LEU A 237 4.11 -19.89 -4.97
C LEU A 237 4.32 -20.51 -6.37
N ASP A 238 3.85 -21.74 -6.59
CA ASP A 238 3.89 -22.43 -7.89
C ASP A 238 2.88 -21.77 -8.86
N GLN A 239 1.68 -21.45 -8.39
CA GLN A 239 0.70 -20.65 -9.15
C GLN A 239 1.22 -19.26 -9.52
N ASP A 240 1.98 -18.63 -8.64
CA ASP A 240 2.63 -17.34 -8.89
C ASP A 240 3.89 -17.44 -9.78
N GLY A 241 4.30 -18.66 -10.17
CA GLY A 241 5.50 -18.90 -10.98
C GLY A 241 6.82 -18.60 -10.24
N LEU A 242 6.79 -18.44 -8.92
CA LEU A 242 7.97 -18.20 -8.09
C LEU A 242 8.77 -19.48 -7.86
N ILE A 243 8.07 -20.62 -7.87
CA ILE A 243 8.65 -21.96 -7.79
C ILE A 243 8.03 -22.86 -8.87
N THR A 244 8.61 -24.03 -9.10
CA THR A 244 8.07 -25.09 -9.94
C THR A 244 8.02 -26.39 -9.14
N TYR A 245 6.85 -27.02 -9.07
CA TYR A 245 6.70 -28.35 -8.48
C TYR A 245 7.03 -29.46 -9.49
N TYR A 246 8.00 -30.31 -9.14
CA TYR A 246 8.34 -31.50 -9.92
C TYR A 246 7.89 -32.79 -9.19
N PRO A 247 7.10 -33.67 -9.84
CA PRO A 247 6.76 -34.98 -9.27
C PRO A 247 8.02 -35.74 -8.83
N ARG A 248 8.03 -36.23 -7.58
CA ARG A 248 9.16 -36.95 -6.93
C ARG A 248 10.44 -36.14 -6.67
N ARG A 249 10.60 -34.94 -7.25
CA ARG A 249 11.74 -34.05 -6.98
C ARG A 249 11.42 -32.94 -5.98
N GLY A 250 10.13 -32.66 -5.75
CA GLY A 250 9.67 -31.61 -4.83
C GLY A 250 9.62 -30.24 -5.51
N SER A 251 9.44 -29.19 -4.70
CA SER A 251 9.40 -27.82 -5.19
C SER A 251 10.80 -27.24 -5.38
N VAL A 252 11.00 -26.48 -6.45
CA VAL A 252 12.29 -25.83 -6.78
C VAL A 252 12.02 -24.37 -7.11
N VAL A 253 12.83 -23.43 -6.62
CA VAL A 253 12.70 -22.01 -6.99
C VAL A 253 12.85 -21.85 -8.49
N SER A 254 11.88 -21.20 -9.15
CA SER A 254 11.85 -21.09 -10.61
C SER A 254 13.11 -20.42 -11.13
N GLN A 255 13.72 -21.04 -12.13
CA GLN A 255 14.74 -20.40 -12.95
C GLN A 255 14.01 -19.61 -14.03
N ILE A 256 14.16 -18.29 -14.02
CA ILE A 256 13.66 -17.48 -15.13
C ILE A 256 14.69 -17.58 -16.24
N SER A 257 14.30 -18.12 -17.40
CA SER A 257 15.18 -18.29 -18.54
C SER A 257 15.41 -16.96 -19.26
N MET A 258 16.44 -16.91 -20.12
CA MET A 258 16.66 -15.74 -20.98
C MET A 258 15.51 -15.51 -21.95
N LYS A 259 14.85 -16.58 -22.38
CA LYS A 259 13.67 -16.50 -23.22
C LYS A 259 12.51 -15.83 -22.46
N ASP A 260 12.27 -16.23 -21.22
CA ASP A 260 11.24 -15.61 -20.37
C ASP A 260 11.54 -14.13 -20.12
N ALA A 261 12.81 -13.77 -19.94
CA ALA A 261 13.22 -12.38 -19.81
C ALA A 261 12.86 -11.55 -21.06
N GLN A 262 13.13 -12.09 -22.24
CA GLN A 262 12.83 -11.44 -23.52
C GLN A 262 11.32 -11.26 -23.72
N GLU A 263 10.54 -12.32 -23.48
CA GLU A 263 9.08 -12.30 -23.55
C GLU A 263 8.49 -11.28 -22.54
N LEU A 264 9.03 -11.23 -21.31
CA LEU A 264 8.61 -10.24 -20.30
C LEU A 264 8.94 -8.80 -20.69
N TYR A 265 10.11 -8.54 -21.28
CA TYR A 265 10.45 -7.20 -21.77
C TYR A 265 9.55 -6.76 -22.93
N GLU A 266 9.16 -7.67 -23.82
CA GLU A 266 8.21 -7.37 -24.91
C GLU A 266 6.84 -6.98 -24.37
N ILE A 267 6.34 -7.71 -23.36
CA ILE A 267 5.08 -7.37 -22.69
C ILE A 267 5.23 -6.02 -21.97
N ARG A 268 6.32 -5.81 -21.23
CA ARG A 268 6.58 -4.55 -20.51
C ARG A 268 6.60 -3.36 -21.47
N GLU A 269 7.20 -3.50 -22.64
CA GLU A 269 7.30 -2.41 -23.64
C GLU A 269 5.91 -1.88 -23.99
N VAL A 270 4.96 -2.77 -24.28
CA VAL A 270 3.58 -2.39 -24.62
C VAL A 270 2.85 -1.79 -23.42
N LEU A 271 2.94 -2.44 -22.25
CA LEU A 271 2.22 -2.01 -21.05
C LEU A 271 2.72 -0.67 -20.50
N GLU A 272 4.04 -0.45 -20.46
CA GLU A 272 4.64 0.78 -19.96
C GLU A 272 4.39 1.95 -20.92
N GLY A 273 4.47 1.69 -22.24
CA GLY A 273 4.07 2.67 -23.25
C GLY A 273 2.63 3.13 -23.07
N LEU A 274 1.69 2.19 -22.92
CA LEU A 274 0.28 2.51 -22.67
C LEU A 274 0.08 3.28 -21.36
N ALA A 275 0.77 2.89 -20.28
CA ALA A 275 0.68 3.56 -18.98
C ALA A 275 1.13 5.03 -19.08
N ILE A 276 2.30 5.27 -19.67
CA ILE A 276 2.85 6.63 -19.84
C ILE A 276 1.98 7.49 -20.75
N ARG A 277 1.46 6.93 -21.86
CA ARG A 277 0.51 7.63 -22.74
C ARG A 277 -0.69 8.15 -21.95
N ARG A 278 -1.30 7.28 -21.13
CA ARG A 278 -2.48 7.61 -20.34
C ARG A 278 -2.17 8.68 -19.29
N ILE A 279 -1.04 8.55 -18.61
CA ILE A 279 -0.55 9.57 -17.68
C ILE A 279 -0.47 10.90 -18.42
N CYS A 280 0.19 10.98 -19.57
CA CYS A 280 0.29 12.22 -20.34
C CYS A 280 -1.07 12.84 -20.69
N MET A 281 -2.11 12.02 -20.96
CA MET A 281 -3.45 12.51 -21.31
C MET A 281 -4.26 13.00 -20.09
N GLU A 282 -4.03 12.42 -18.91
CA GLU A 282 -4.87 12.62 -17.71
C GLU A 282 -4.16 13.38 -16.57
N ILE A 283 -2.86 13.66 -16.71
CA ILE A 283 -2.04 14.20 -15.62
C ILE A 283 -2.49 15.61 -15.21
N ASN A 284 -2.60 15.83 -13.91
CA ASN A 284 -2.90 17.14 -13.34
C ASN A 284 -1.63 17.90 -12.95
N SER A 285 -1.78 19.20 -12.66
CA SER A 285 -0.66 20.08 -12.30
C SER A 285 0.09 19.68 -11.02
N HIS A 286 -0.57 18.98 -10.09
CA HIS A 286 0.08 18.46 -8.89
C HIS A 286 1.00 17.28 -9.22
N ASN A 287 0.52 16.32 -10.02
CA ASN A 287 1.28 15.15 -10.43
C ASN A 287 2.47 15.52 -11.35
N ILE A 288 2.32 16.51 -12.25
CA ILE A 288 3.44 17.04 -13.03
C ILE A 288 4.57 17.54 -12.11
N LYS A 289 4.24 18.26 -11.04
CA LYS A 289 5.23 18.78 -10.08
C LYS A 289 5.94 17.68 -9.29
N ILE A 290 5.24 16.58 -8.99
CA ILE A 290 5.87 15.40 -8.37
C ILE A 290 6.94 14.83 -9.30
N LEU A 291 6.59 14.60 -10.58
CA LEU A 291 7.54 14.09 -11.58
C LEU A 291 8.72 15.06 -11.79
N GLU A 292 8.45 16.36 -11.88
CA GLU A 292 9.48 17.41 -11.99
C GLU A 292 10.45 17.39 -10.81
N THR A 293 9.94 17.21 -9.59
CA THR A 293 10.76 17.14 -8.37
C THR A 293 11.68 15.91 -8.41
N ILE A 294 11.16 14.77 -8.85
CA ILE A 294 11.95 13.54 -8.98
C ILE A 294 13.07 13.74 -10.01
N ILE A 295 12.76 14.26 -11.20
CA ILE A 295 13.76 14.51 -12.25
C ILE A 295 14.83 15.51 -11.78
N THR A 296 14.43 16.60 -11.13
CA THR A 296 15.35 17.61 -10.59
C THR A 296 16.29 17.03 -9.53
N ASN A 297 15.80 16.10 -8.71
CA ASN A 297 16.65 15.42 -7.74
C ASN A 297 17.56 14.38 -8.41
N MET A 298 17.13 13.76 -9.51
CA MET A 298 17.99 12.88 -10.31
C MET A 298 19.12 13.65 -10.98
N ASP A 299 18.85 14.85 -11.51
CA ASP A 299 19.86 15.78 -12.04
C ASP A 299 20.98 16.00 -10.99
N LYS A 300 20.60 16.42 -9.78
CA LYS A 300 21.55 16.66 -8.67
C LYS A 300 22.34 15.41 -8.27
N ALA A 301 21.70 14.25 -8.25
CA ALA A 301 22.34 12.99 -7.89
C ALA A 301 23.39 12.56 -8.93
N ILE A 302 23.14 12.82 -10.21
CA ILE A 302 24.12 12.55 -11.27
C ILE A 302 25.29 13.54 -11.20
N GLU A 303 25.03 14.83 -11.01
CA GLU A 303 26.08 15.85 -10.86
C GLU A 303 27.03 15.54 -9.69
N SER A 304 26.50 15.00 -8.60
CA SER A 304 27.27 14.64 -7.41
C SER A 304 27.84 13.20 -7.43
N ASN A 305 27.60 12.43 -8.50
CA ASN A 305 27.92 10.99 -8.57
C ASN A 305 27.31 10.16 -7.42
N ASP A 306 26.17 10.57 -6.87
CA ASP A 306 25.44 9.83 -5.83
C ASP A 306 24.53 8.76 -6.44
N TYR A 307 25.14 7.64 -6.83
CA TYR A 307 24.45 6.51 -7.44
C TYR A 307 23.43 5.83 -6.50
N SER A 308 23.61 5.93 -5.18
CA SER A 308 22.67 5.37 -4.19
C SER A 308 21.36 6.14 -4.20
N THR A 309 21.45 7.47 -4.16
CA THR A 309 20.28 8.35 -4.27
C THR A 309 19.62 8.22 -5.63
N MET A 310 20.39 8.10 -6.72
CA MET A 310 19.85 7.85 -8.07
C MET A 310 18.98 6.58 -8.09
N GLU A 311 19.45 5.47 -7.50
CA GLU A 311 18.70 4.22 -7.49
C GLU A 311 17.37 4.36 -6.74
N LYS A 312 17.37 5.09 -5.63
CA LYS A 312 16.16 5.42 -4.89
C LYS A 312 15.19 6.24 -5.74
N LEU A 313 15.66 7.32 -6.35
CA LEU A 313 14.82 8.19 -7.17
C LEU A 313 14.24 7.47 -8.39
N HIS A 314 14.98 6.53 -8.99
CA HIS A 314 14.45 5.71 -10.08
C HIS A 314 13.30 4.81 -9.62
N ARG A 315 13.35 4.28 -8.39
CA ARG A 315 12.21 3.57 -7.81
C ARG A 315 11.05 4.51 -7.57
N ASP A 316 11.30 5.70 -7.01
CA ASP A 316 10.27 6.71 -6.75
C ASP A 316 9.56 7.14 -8.05
N TRP A 317 10.29 7.30 -9.16
CA TRP A 317 9.72 7.53 -10.49
C TRP A 317 8.78 6.41 -10.95
N THR A 318 9.23 5.16 -10.80
CA THR A 318 8.46 3.99 -11.23
C THR A 318 7.18 3.85 -10.40
N GLU A 319 7.27 4.05 -9.08
CA GLU A 319 6.12 4.02 -8.17
C GLU A 319 5.14 5.16 -8.49
N ALA A 320 5.63 6.39 -8.64
CA ALA A 320 4.79 7.54 -8.98
C ALA A 320 4.03 7.34 -10.29
N THR A 321 4.71 6.92 -11.37
CA THR A 321 4.07 6.68 -12.67
C THR A 321 3.06 5.53 -12.63
N LEU A 322 3.35 4.45 -11.89
CA LEU A 322 2.39 3.35 -11.68
C LEU A 322 1.11 3.82 -10.98
N GLU A 323 1.23 4.64 -9.93
CA GLU A 323 0.07 5.20 -9.23
C GLU A 323 -0.71 6.20 -10.09
N MET A 324 -0.01 6.99 -10.92
CA MET A 324 -0.64 7.97 -11.81
C MET A 324 -1.36 7.36 -13.02
N THR A 325 -1.22 6.04 -13.27
CA THR A 325 -1.80 5.36 -14.44
C THR A 325 -3.34 5.34 -14.41
N ASN A 326 -3.96 5.44 -13.22
CA ASN A 326 -5.42 5.46 -13.02
C ASN A 326 -6.16 4.28 -13.72
N ASN A 327 -5.50 3.13 -13.80
CA ASN A 327 -6.03 1.89 -14.36
C ASN A 327 -5.48 0.70 -13.57
N GLU A 328 -6.26 0.24 -12.59
CA GLU A 328 -5.84 -0.81 -11.64
C GLU A 328 -5.47 -2.13 -12.33
N LEU A 329 -6.15 -2.46 -13.43
CA LEU A 329 -5.84 -3.69 -14.17
C LEU A 329 -4.48 -3.58 -14.88
N LEU A 330 -4.24 -2.48 -15.60
CA LEU A 330 -2.96 -2.20 -16.24
C LEU A 330 -1.81 -2.16 -15.21
N LYS A 331 -2.04 -1.48 -14.08
CA LYS A 331 -1.10 -1.43 -12.95
C LYS A 331 -0.79 -2.83 -12.43
N SER A 332 -1.79 -3.68 -12.22
CA SER A 332 -1.60 -5.05 -11.73
C SER A 332 -0.73 -5.90 -12.69
N TYR A 333 -0.97 -5.80 -14.01
CA TYR A 333 -0.17 -6.51 -15.00
C TYR A 333 1.26 -5.96 -15.09
N LEU A 334 1.42 -4.65 -15.12
CA LEU A 334 2.74 -4.01 -15.18
C LEU A 334 3.57 -4.30 -13.92
N LEU A 335 2.94 -4.33 -12.74
CA LEU A 335 3.56 -4.76 -11.48
C LEU A 335 4.02 -6.23 -11.53
N SER A 336 3.20 -7.12 -12.06
CA SER A 336 3.54 -8.54 -12.20
C SER A 336 4.78 -8.73 -13.09
N VAL A 337 4.79 -8.10 -14.27
CA VAL A 337 5.91 -8.16 -15.21
C VAL A 337 7.18 -7.56 -14.61
N THR A 338 7.08 -6.39 -13.98
CA THR A 338 8.23 -5.70 -13.37
C THR A 338 8.84 -6.50 -12.22
N LYS A 339 8.01 -7.17 -11.40
CA LYS A 339 8.50 -8.05 -10.32
C LYS A 339 9.30 -9.24 -10.85
N ASN A 340 8.81 -9.88 -11.92
CA ASN A 340 9.52 -10.99 -12.55
C ASN A 340 10.86 -10.55 -13.17
N LEU A 341 10.90 -9.40 -13.84
CA LEU A 341 12.15 -8.82 -14.35
C LEU A 341 13.10 -8.38 -13.22
N GLY A 342 12.57 -7.92 -12.09
CA GLY A 342 13.36 -7.56 -10.91
C GLY A 342 14.13 -8.74 -10.32
N ARG A 343 13.54 -9.95 -10.31
CA ARG A 343 14.22 -11.18 -9.91
C ARG A 343 15.44 -11.45 -10.80
N LEU A 344 15.30 -11.30 -12.11
CA LEU A 344 16.38 -11.47 -13.09
C LEU A 344 17.54 -10.48 -12.91
N ARG A 345 17.23 -9.19 -12.71
CA ARG A 345 18.25 -8.13 -12.58
C ARG A 345 19.13 -8.28 -11.35
N LYS A 346 18.61 -8.80 -10.24
CA LYS A 346 19.41 -9.08 -9.04
C LYS A 346 20.40 -10.24 -9.24
N ILE A 347 20.09 -11.17 -10.13
CA ILE A 347 20.94 -12.31 -10.47
C ILE A 347 22.10 -11.86 -11.39
N SER A 348 21.85 -10.92 -12.31
CA SER A 348 22.82 -10.50 -13.32
C SER A 348 23.91 -9.51 -12.83
N LEU A 349 24.17 -9.41 -11.52
CA LEU A 349 25.17 -8.50 -10.91
C LEU A 349 25.14 -7.07 -11.47
N TYR A 350 23.99 -6.40 -11.32
CA TYR A 350 23.73 -5.04 -11.77
C TYR A 350 24.88 -4.05 -11.48
N ARG A 351 25.40 -3.40 -12.54
CA ARG A 351 26.43 -2.35 -12.43
C ARG A 351 25.82 -0.94 -12.53
N PRO A 352 26.23 0.00 -11.65
CA PRO A 352 25.68 1.37 -11.58
C PRO A 352 25.93 2.26 -12.80
N VAL A 353 26.83 1.88 -13.73
CA VAL A 353 27.11 2.63 -14.98
C VAL A 353 25.87 2.76 -15.88
N GLN A 354 24.86 1.91 -15.68
CA GLN A 354 23.59 1.92 -16.44
C GLN A 354 22.64 3.07 -16.04
N SER A 355 22.95 3.79 -14.96
CA SER A 355 22.11 4.84 -14.38
C SER A 355 21.94 6.07 -15.26
N ILE A 356 22.99 6.51 -15.97
CA ILE A 356 22.98 7.80 -16.69
C ILE A 356 22.12 7.72 -17.96
N ASP A 357 22.26 6.67 -18.77
CA ASP A 357 21.45 6.52 -20.00
C ASP A 357 19.98 6.28 -19.67
N ALA A 358 19.70 5.43 -18.67
CA ALA A 358 18.34 5.20 -18.19
C ALA A 358 17.72 6.51 -17.66
N TYR A 359 18.49 7.33 -16.95
CA TYR A 359 18.05 8.64 -16.50
C TYR A 359 17.72 9.58 -17.66
N LYS A 360 18.58 9.68 -18.69
CA LYS A 360 18.32 10.53 -19.85
C LYS A 360 17.00 10.14 -20.53
N GLU A 361 16.80 8.85 -20.73
CA GLU A 361 15.54 8.30 -21.25
C GLU A 361 14.34 8.69 -20.38
N THR A 362 14.45 8.58 -19.05
CA THR A 362 13.40 9.00 -18.10
C THR A 362 13.11 10.50 -18.18
N LYS A 363 14.14 11.35 -18.34
CA LYS A 363 14.00 12.79 -18.51
C LYS A 363 13.32 13.15 -19.84
N ASP A 364 13.64 12.44 -20.91
CA ASP A 364 12.97 12.61 -22.21
C ASP A 364 11.48 12.25 -22.11
N ILE A 365 11.14 11.17 -21.41
CA ILE A 365 9.75 10.79 -21.13
C ILE A 365 9.04 11.90 -20.34
N TYR A 366 9.66 12.41 -19.28
CA TYR A 366 9.11 13.53 -18.50
C TYR A 366 8.85 14.76 -19.39
N ASN A 367 9.80 15.13 -20.26
CA ASN A 367 9.65 16.28 -21.15
C ASN A 367 8.46 16.11 -22.10
N ALA A 368 8.26 14.91 -22.65
CA ALA A 368 7.10 14.62 -23.49
C ALA A 368 5.77 14.72 -22.71
N ILE A 369 5.74 14.21 -21.46
CA ILE A 369 4.58 14.37 -20.57
C ILE A 369 4.31 15.85 -20.28
N ALA A 370 5.35 16.62 -19.93
CA ALA A 370 5.24 18.04 -19.59
C ALA A 370 4.77 18.89 -20.78
N ASN A 371 5.12 18.50 -22.01
CA ASN A 371 4.68 19.13 -23.24
C ASN A 371 3.29 18.67 -23.72
N ASN A 372 2.61 17.78 -22.97
CA ASN A 372 1.34 17.18 -23.34
C ASN A 372 1.38 16.43 -24.69
N ASP A 373 2.46 15.68 -24.95
CA ASP A 373 2.62 14.86 -26.14
C ASP A 373 2.44 13.35 -25.82
N PRO A 374 1.22 12.81 -25.90
CA PRO A 374 0.95 11.42 -25.55
C PRO A 374 1.58 10.42 -26.54
N ASP A 375 1.69 10.78 -27.83
CA ASP A 375 2.28 9.91 -28.84
C ASP A 375 3.80 9.79 -28.63
N GLU A 376 4.47 10.90 -28.39
CA GLU A 376 5.91 10.91 -28.13
C GLU A 376 6.26 10.29 -26.77
N SER A 377 5.47 10.57 -25.73
CA SER A 377 5.70 9.97 -24.40
C SER A 377 5.56 8.44 -24.43
N GLU A 378 4.58 7.90 -25.17
CA GLU A 378 4.44 6.47 -25.40
C GLU A 378 5.66 5.90 -26.15
N ARG A 379 6.08 6.56 -27.24
CA ARG A 379 7.21 6.11 -28.05
C ARG A 379 8.50 6.07 -27.23
N LEU A 380 8.75 7.09 -26.42
CA LEU A 380 9.93 7.19 -25.55
C LEU A 380 9.90 6.15 -24.43
N ALA A 381 8.73 5.89 -23.82
CA ALA A 381 8.58 4.83 -22.82
C ALA A 381 8.86 3.43 -23.41
N LYS A 382 8.35 3.14 -24.60
CA LYS A 382 8.67 1.89 -25.33
C LYS A 382 10.17 1.78 -25.59
N LEU A 383 10.79 2.87 -26.05
CA LEU A 383 12.24 2.92 -26.31
C LEU A 383 13.06 2.70 -25.02
N HIS A 384 12.66 3.29 -23.90
CA HIS A 384 13.29 3.07 -22.59
C HIS A 384 13.30 1.60 -22.20
N VAL A 385 12.15 0.91 -22.31
CA VAL A 385 12.06 -0.53 -21.99
C VAL A 385 12.90 -1.36 -22.95
N LYS A 386 12.88 -1.04 -24.25
CA LYS A 386 13.70 -1.72 -25.26
C LYS A 386 15.20 -1.55 -25.00
N ASN A 387 15.64 -0.37 -24.59
CA ASN A 387 17.03 -0.13 -24.20
C ASN A 387 17.38 -0.84 -22.90
N ALA A 388 16.45 -0.92 -21.95
CA ALA A 388 16.62 -1.70 -20.73
C ALA A 388 16.79 -3.21 -21.01
N ARG A 389 16.07 -3.75 -22.00
CA ARG A 389 16.28 -5.12 -22.51
C ARG A 389 17.69 -5.30 -23.05
N LYS A 390 18.15 -4.42 -23.94
CA LYS A 390 19.51 -4.49 -24.50
C LYS A 390 20.60 -4.43 -23.42
N ARG A 391 20.43 -3.55 -22.42
CA ARG A 391 21.33 -3.45 -21.27
C ARG A 391 21.37 -4.75 -20.48
N PHE A 392 20.20 -5.33 -20.21
CA PHE A 392 20.10 -6.62 -19.52
C PHE A 392 20.79 -7.76 -20.29
N GLU A 393 20.51 -7.90 -21.59
CA GLU A 393 21.13 -8.92 -22.45
C GLU A 393 22.65 -8.78 -22.52
N LYS A 394 23.15 -7.54 -22.65
CA LYS A 394 24.58 -7.25 -22.66
C LYS A 394 25.27 -7.68 -21.36
N ASN A 395 24.71 -7.33 -20.20
CA ASN A 395 25.31 -7.69 -18.91
C ASN A 395 25.39 -9.21 -18.72
N LEU A 396 24.42 -9.97 -19.25
CA LEU A 396 24.42 -11.41 -19.11
C LEU A 396 25.49 -12.09 -19.97
N LEU A 397 25.86 -11.50 -21.11
CA LEU A 397 26.96 -11.99 -21.95
C LEU A 397 28.35 -11.69 -21.35
N GLU A 398 28.42 -10.73 -20.41
CA GLU A 398 29.65 -10.34 -19.71
C GLU A 398 29.87 -11.11 -18.38
N LEU A 399 28.93 -11.99 -17.99
CA LEU A 399 29.03 -12.94 -16.88
C LEU A 399 29.54 -14.30 -17.36
#